data_AF-A0A1D2IJ12-F1
#
_entry.id   AF-A0A1D2IJ12-F1
#
_cell.length_a   1.000
_cell.length_b   1.000
_cell.length_c   1.000
_cell.angle_alpha   90.00
_cell.angle_beta   90.00
_cell.angle_gamma   90.00
#
_symmetry.space_group_name_H-M   'P 1'
#
loop_
_entity.id
_entity.type
_entity.pdbx_description
1 polymer ?
#
loop_
_entity_poly.entity_id
_entity_poly.type
_entity_poly.pdbx_seq_one_letter_code
_entity_poly.pdbx_strand_id
1 'polypeptide(L)'
;MPQTESAAVFRTYLLPIQAAVTLFPLITALIIVPAAVHGYRRRGRAGGWPVLVLHSFVFYLLAALLQTVMPLPARTSAFCSITRYAQSPQLEPFDFYTRVASASGGDWSASTLAGLAVTWTTVLNAVLLLPLGVYLRYYLRQKLLPATALAFATSLFFEMTQYTGLWFVYACPYRQFNVDDLILNTGGAVLGWLAAGPLTRLLPANNPDHERVRYGGRVTFTRRLLAFVTNLAGWLITWTMITGLLAVATDVPTGRRYAFVLGSALGLVWFWLVPAFVASSPGKRAVRLRIVRPDGSRAGFFRITVRTWVAYAPLALIWLSAAQYTRDALLPAPAGPLVPYAAALAATVLWGWTPLTALLRRNSRPPHERWSDTVNHAVPGPPHTPDVSSPPTPGQSVLAAGPEIPPTPAPAQHSPLGGHGAAPDRQSDRTGASDAAGGA
;
A
#
# COMPACT_ATOMS: atom_id res chain seq x y z
N MET A 1 -20.63 -12.61 42.54
CA MET A 1 -19.59 -11.56 42.44
C MET A 1 -18.29 -11.96 41.72
N PRO A 2 -17.88 -13.24 41.54
CA PRO A 2 -16.63 -13.54 40.81
C PRO A 2 -16.70 -13.33 39.28
N GLN A 3 -17.89 -13.48 38.68
CA GLN A 3 -18.06 -13.36 37.22
C GLN A 3 -17.92 -11.91 36.70
N THR A 4 -18.23 -10.91 37.53
CA THR A 4 -18.14 -9.50 37.16
C THR A 4 -16.70 -8.97 37.19
N GLU A 5 -15.86 -9.45 38.12
CA GLU A 5 -14.44 -9.11 38.17
C GLU A 5 -13.65 -9.75 37.03
N SER A 6 -13.87 -11.04 36.76
CA SER A 6 -13.21 -11.74 35.66
C SER A 6 -13.57 -11.13 34.29
N ALA A 7 -14.82 -10.70 34.10
CA ALA A 7 -15.23 -9.94 32.92
C ALA A 7 -14.56 -8.55 32.83
N ALA A 8 -14.40 -7.84 33.95
CA ALA A 8 -13.75 -6.52 33.98
C ALA A 8 -12.24 -6.61 33.70
N VAL A 9 -11.56 -7.61 34.24
CA VAL A 9 -10.14 -7.91 33.97
C VAL A 9 -9.95 -8.27 32.49
N PHE A 10 -10.78 -9.18 31.97
CA PHE A 10 -10.74 -9.56 30.55
C PHE A 10 -10.98 -8.38 29.62
N ARG A 11 -11.93 -7.50 29.94
CA ARG A 11 -12.21 -6.26 29.19
C ARG A 11 -11.03 -5.30 29.18
N THR A 12 -10.28 -5.23 30.28
CA THR A 12 -9.08 -4.37 30.40
C THR A 12 -7.98 -4.80 29.42
N TYR A 13 -7.80 -6.11 29.20
CA TYR A 13 -6.83 -6.63 28.21
C TYR A 13 -7.33 -6.60 26.76
N LEU A 14 -8.65 -6.63 26.54
CA LEU A 14 -9.26 -6.61 25.21
C LEU A 14 -9.44 -5.21 24.63
N LEU A 15 -9.59 -4.19 25.47
CA LEU A 15 -9.80 -2.80 25.03
C LEU A 15 -8.68 -2.28 24.11
N PRO A 16 -7.38 -2.50 24.38
CA PRO A 16 -6.31 -2.06 23.49
C PRO A 16 -6.38 -2.79 22.15
N ILE A 17 -6.67 -4.09 22.15
CA ILE A 17 -6.78 -4.92 20.94
C ILE A 17 -7.98 -4.45 20.10
N GLN A 18 -9.14 -4.19 20.71
CA GLN A 18 -10.33 -3.68 20.02
C GLN A 18 -10.10 -2.28 19.44
N ALA A 19 -9.46 -1.39 20.20
CA ALA A 19 -9.07 -0.07 19.72
C ALA A 19 -8.10 -0.18 18.54
N ALA A 20 -7.10 -1.08 18.62
CA ALA A 20 -6.18 -1.34 17.52
C ALA A 20 -6.93 -1.83 16.28
N VAL A 21 -7.83 -2.81 16.42
CA VAL A 21 -8.65 -3.34 15.30
C VAL A 21 -9.55 -2.25 14.68
N THR A 22 -9.99 -1.26 15.45
CA THR A 22 -10.87 -0.18 14.96
C THR A 22 -10.10 0.96 14.30
N LEU A 23 -8.98 1.39 14.90
CA LEU A 23 -8.13 2.47 14.38
C LEU A 23 -7.23 2.00 13.25
N PHE A 24 -6.83 0.72 13.25
CA PHE A 24 -5.92 0.14 12.28
C PHE A 24 -6.42 0.32 10.85
N PRO A 25 -7.69 0.03 10.46
CA PRO A 25 -8.18 0.26 9.11
C PRO A 25 -8.04 1.71 8.64
N LEU A 26 -8.23 2.69 9.52
CA LEU A 26 -8.14 4.12 9.19
C LEU A 26 -6.67 4.54 8.97
N ILE A 27 -5.80 4.20 9.92
CA ILE A 27 -4.35 4.48 9.83
C ILE A 27 -3.75 3.72 8.63
N THR A 28 -4.16 2.48 8.45
CA THR A 28 -3.72 1.62 7.35
C THR A 28 -4.24 2.15 6.04
N ALA A 29 -5.46 2.68 5.92
CA ALA A 29 -5.91 3.34 4.69
C ALA A 29 -5.02 4.53 4.31
N LEU A 30 -4.60 5.34 5.30
CA LEU A 30 -3.68 6.46 5.09
C LEU A 30 -2.28 6.02 4.65
N ILE A 31 -1.76 4.93 5.21
CA ILE A 31 -0.44 4.38 4.91
C ILE A 31 -0.44 3.49 3.65
N ILE A 32 -1.57 2.83 3.34
CA ILE A 32 -1.74 1.87 2.24
C ILE A 32 -1.38 2.55 0.93
N VAL A 33 -1.94 3.72 0.64
CA VAL A 33 -1.76 4.33 -0.68
C VAL A 33 -0.29 4.68 -0.92
N PRO A 34 0.41 5.42 -0.03
CA PRO A 34 1.84 5.65 -0.16
C PRO A 34 2.68 4.36 -0.19
N ALA A 35 2.41 3.41 0.70
CA ALA A 35 3.16 2.15 0.77
C ALA A 35 2.96 1.27 -0.47
N ALA A 36 1.74 1.23 -1.01
CA ALA A 36 1.39 0.51 -2.23
C ALA A 36 2.03 1.18 -3.44
N VAL A 37 2.02 2.51 -3.54
CA VAL A 37 2.72 3.27 -4.59
C VAL A 37 4.23 3.04 -4.52
N HIS A 38 4.84 3.17 -3.34
CA HIS A 38 6.26 2.90 -3.13
C HIS A 38 6.62 1.45 -3.51
N GLY A 39 5.84 0.50 -3.00
CA GLY A 39 5.98 -0.92 -3.33
C GLY A 39 5.86 -1.18 -4.82
N TYR A 40 4.93 -0.51 -5.49
CA TYR A 40 4.77 -0.61 -6.93
C TYR A 40 5.98 -0.06 -7.69
N ARG A 41 6.48 1.13 -7.32
CA ARG A 41 7.65 1.75 -7.96
C ARG A 41 8.92 0.94 -7.73
N ARG A 42 9.06 0.26 -6.60
CA ARG A 42 10.22 -0.57 -6.29
C ARG A 42 10.15 -1.96 -6.93
N ARG A 43 8.99 -2.62 -6.86
CA ARG A 43 8.81 -4.08 -7.14
C ARG A 43 7.94 -4.41 -8.34
N GLY A 44 7.25 -3.44 -8.94
CA GLY A 44 6.29 -3.69 -10.03
C GLY A 44 4.96 -4.32 -9.59
N ARG A 45 4.72 -4.48 -8.29
CA ARG A 45 3.41 -4.84 -7.72
C ARG A 45 3.15 -4.21 -6.37
N ALA A 46 1.87 -3.98 -6.09
CA ALA A 46 1.37 -3.37 -4.86
C ALA A 46 1.04 -4.37 -3.74
N GLY A 47 1.25 -5.67 -3.95
CA GLY A 47 0.85 -6.73 -3.02
C GLY A 47 1.84 -7.87 -2.92
N GLY A 48 1.39 -8.98 -2.33
CA GLY A 48 2.20 -10.17 -2.06
C GLY A 48 2.91 -10.11 -0.70
N TRP A 49 3.83 -11.05 -0.50
CA TRP A 49 4.49 -11.26 0.78
C TRP A 49 5.13 -10.00 1.41
N PRO A 50 5.89 -9.17 0.68
CA PRO A 50 6.52 -7.97 1.27
C PRO A 50 5.50 -6.93 1.77
N VAL A 51 4.31 -6.94 1.19
CA VAL A 51 3.23 -6.01 1.56
C VAL A 51 2.49 -6.55 2.77
N LEU A 52 2.22 -7.87 2.82
CA LEU A 52 1.67 -8.53 4.00
C LEU A 52 2.55 -8.27 5.23
N VAL A 53 3.87 -8.46 5.10
CA VAL A 53 4.85 -8.22 6.18
C VAL A 53 4.85 -6.76 6.63
N LEU A 54 4.70 -5.80 5.71
CA LEU A 54 4.59 -4.39 6.07
C LEU A 54 3.30 -4.10 6.86
N HIS A 55 2.16 -4.65 6.41
CA HIS A 55 0.89 -4.45 7.10
C HIS A 55 0.89 -5.08 8.49
N SER A 56 1.44 -6.28 8.62
CA SER A 56 1.59 -6.93 9.92
C SER A 56 2.56 -6.17 10.82
N PHE A 57 3.60 -5.56 10.27
CA PHE A 57 4.53 -4.71 11.02
C PHE A 57 3.85 -3.44 11.55
N VAL A 58 3.10 -2.72 10.71
CA VAL A 58 2.34 -1.53 11.12
C VAL A 58 1.28 -1.88 12.15
N PHE A 59 0.53 -2.97 11.95
CA PHE A 59 -0.44 -3.48 12.91
C PHE A 59 0.22 -3.77 14.26
N TYR A 60 1.34 -4.49 14.23
CA TYR A 60 2.12 -4.82 15.41
C TYR A 60 2.56 -3.57 16.18
N LEU A 61 3.15 -2.58 15.51
CA LEU A 61 3.60 -1.34 16.18
C LEU A 61 2.42 -0.60 16.83
N LEU A 62 1.27 -0.52 16.15
CA LEU A 62 0.07 0.08 16.69
C LEU A 62 -0.46 -0.70 17.89
N ALA A 63 -0.51 -2.03 17.80
CA ALA A 63 -0.96 -2.90 18.89
C ALA A 63 -0.02 -2.78 20.10
N ALA A 64 1.29 -2.79 19.90
CA ALA A 64 2.28 -2.63 20.96
C ALA A 64 2.13 -1.26 21.66
N LEU A 65 1.99 -0.17 20.89
CA LEU A 65 1.75 1.17 21.44
C LEU A 65 0.44 1.24 22.23
N LEU A 66 -0.66 0.70 21.68
CA LEU A 66 -1.93 0.74 22.39
C LEU A 66 -1.90 -0.14 23.63
N GLN A 67 -1.22 -1.28 23.59
CA GLN A 67 -1.05 -2.18 24.74
C GLN A 67 -0.26 -1.51 25.87
N THR A 68 0.71 -0.65 25.56
CA THR A 68 1.46 0.10 26.59
C THR A 68 0.72 1.31 27.13
N VAL A 69 -0.22 1.88 26.37
CA VAL A 69 -0.91 3.13 26.74
C VAL A 69 -2.29 2.91 27.35
N MET A 70 -3.01 1.87 26.95
CA MET A 70 -4.42 1.67 27.32
C MET A 70 -4.57 0.80 28.59
N PRO A 71 -5.65 0.98 29.38
CA PRO A 71 -6.76 1.93 29.19
C PRO A 71 -6.44 3.34 29.68
N LEU A 72 -6.82 4.37 28.91
CA LEU A 72 -6.69 5.75 29.36
C LEU A 72 -7.61 6.02 30.57
N PRO A 73 -7.09 6.53 31.71
CA PRO A 73 -7.85 6.74 32.93
C PRO A 73 -8.69 8.01 32.82
N ALA A 74 -9.78 8.10 33.59
CA ALA A 74 -10.57 9.33 33.65
C ALA A 74 -9.72 10.46 34.25
N ARG A 75 -9.74 11.65 33.62
CA ARG A 75 -9.01 12.85 34.07
C ARG A 75 -9.63 13.45 35.33
N THR A 76 -9.42 12.78 36.45
CA THR A 76 -9.91 13.19 37.77
C THR A 76 -8.73 13.53 38.67
N SER A 77 -8.93 14.46 39.61
CA SER A 77 -7.93 14.76 40.64
C SER A 77 -7.60 13.53 41.52
N ALA A 78 -8.56 12.60 41.65
CA ALA A 78 -8.38 11.33 42.34
C ALA A 78 -7.31 10.44 41.69
N PHE A 79 -7.22 10.41 40.35
CA PHE A 79 -6.24 9.57 39.66
C PHE A 79 -4.80 9.89 40.10
N CYS A 80 -4.40 11.16 40.05
CA CYS A 80 -3.05 11.57 40.44
C CYS A 80 -2.73 11.36 41.92
N SER A 81 -3.75 11.27 42.79
CA SER A 81 -3.53 10.91 44.19
C SER A 81 -3.15 9.43 44.35
N ILE A 82 -3.73 8.56 43.51
CA ILE A 82 -3.49 7.10 43.53
C ILE A 82 -2.13 6.77 42.87
N THR A 83 -1.76 7.46 41.79
CA THR A 83 -0.46 7.27 41.10
C THR A 83 0.70 8.04 41.71
N ARG A 84 0.59 8.52 42.96
CA ARG A 84 1.70 9.24 43.63
C ARG A 84 2.99 8.42 43.67
N TYR A 85 2.89 7.08 43.81
CA TYR A 85 4.05 6.19 43.80
C TYR A 85 4.86 6.25 42.49
N ALA A 86 4.21 6.60 41.37
CA ALA A 86 4.81 6.65 40.04
C ALA A 86 5.64 7.91 39.78
N GLN A 87 5.64 8.88 40.71
CA GLN A 87 6.44 10.11 40.61
C GLN A 87 7.94 9.86 40.72
N SER A 88 8.34 8.77 41.39
CA SER A 88 9.74 8.37 41.51
C SER A 88 10.01 7.21 40.56
N PRO A 89 10.95 7.35 39.61
CA PRO A 89 11.29 6.26 38.68
C PRO A 89 11.95 5.10 39.43
N GLN A 90 11.66 3.87 39.01
CA GLN A 90 12.43 2.68 39.40
C GLN A 90 13.65 2.62 38.47
N LEU A 91 14.85 2.70 39.04
CA LEU A 91 16.12 2.74 38.29
C LEU A 91 17.09 1.62 38.68
N GLU A 92 16.68 0.71 39.56
CA GLU A 92 17.50 -0.42 40.00
C GLU A 92 17.40 -1.56 38.97
N PRO A 93 18.48 -1.91 38.25
CA PRO A 93 18.43 -2.97 37.25
C PRO A 93 18.23 -4.35 37.88
N PHE A 94 17.44 -5.18 37.22
CA PHE A 94 17.10 -6.55 37.56
C PHE A 94 16.28 -6.72 38.86
N ASP A 95 15.60 -5.67 39.33
CA ASP A 95 14.68 -5.73 40.47
C ASP A 95 13.46 -6.64 40.20
N PHE A 96 13.12 -6.92 38.94
CA PHE A 96 12.11 -7.94 38.62
C PHE A 96 12.46 -9.30 39.24
N TYR A 97 13.74 -9.65 39.40
CA TYR A 97 14.17 -10.91 40.01
C TYR A 97 13.81 -10.95 41.50
N THR A 98 14.14 -9.90 42.25
CA THR A 98 13.83 -9.81 43.69
C THR A 98 12.33 -9.82 43.92
N ARG A 99 11.55 -9.14 43.06
CA ARG A 99 10.08 -9.14 43.11
C ARG A 99 9.48 -10.51 42.85
N VAL A 100 9.96 -11.23 41.84
CA VAL A 100 9.50 -12.60 41.55
C VAL A 100 9.88 -13.54 42.68
N ALA A 101 11.13 -13.48 43.16
CA ALA A 101 11.63 -14.32 44.25
C ALA A 101 10.82 -14.11 45.55
N SER A 102 10.52 -12.85 45.86
CA SER A 102 9.73 -12.48 47.05
C SER A 102 8.28 -12.94 46.90
N ALA A 103 7.68 -12.74 45.73
CA ALA A 103 6.29 -13.15 45.46
C ALA A 103 6.13 -14.67 45.42
N SER A 104 7.17 -15.40 45.04
CA SER A 104 7.16 -16.87 45.00
C SER A 104 7.55 -17.52 46.33
N GLY A 105 7.94 -16.74 47.33
CA GLY A 105 8.47 -17.26 48.60
C GLY A 105 9.76 -18.08 48.41
N GLY A 106 10.52 -17.83 47.35
CA GLY A 106 11.72 -18.58 46.98
C GLY A 106 11.45 -19.87 46.20
N ASP A 107 10.19 -20.25 45.94
CA ASP A 107 9.86 -21.40 45.08
C ASP A 107 9.91 -21.00 43.60
N TRP A 108 10.78 -21.65 42.84
CA TRP A 108 10.96 -21.42 41.39
C TRP A 108 10.30 -22.49 40.53
N SER A 109 9.43 -23.33 41.12
CA SER A 109 8.66 -24.32 40.37
C SER A 109 7.78 -23.66 39.29
N ALA A 110 7.65 -24.32 38.14
CA ALA A 110 6.87 -23.78 37.02
C ALA A 110 5.40 -23.53 37.39
N SER A 111 4.82 -24.36 38.27
CA SER A 111 3.47 -24.19 38.81
C SER A 111 3.33 -22.91 39.60
N THR A 112 4.29 -22.61 40.48
CA THR A 112 4.27 -21.41 41.31
C THR A 112 4.46 -20.17 40.44
N LEU A 113 5.47 -20.18 39.55
CA LEU A 113 5.73 -19.05 38.67
C LEU A 113 4.55 -18.74 37.73
N ALA A 114 3.89 -19.76 37.19
CA ALA A 114 2.71 -19.58 36.33
C ALA A 114 1.50 -18.99 37.08
N GLY A 115 1.43 -19.13 38.40
CA GLY A 115 0.38 -18.55 39.25
C GLY A 115 0.61 -17.07 39.61
N LEU A 116 1.81 -16.53 39.39
CA LEU A 116 2.18 -15.19 39.84
C LEU A 116 1.99 -14.13 38.75
N ALA A 117 1.27 -13.06 39.07
CA ALA A 117 1.08 -11.93 38.17
C ALA A 117 2.41 -11.26 37.79
N VAL A 118 3.36 -11.14 38.73
CA VAL A 118 4.67 -10.51 38.50
C VAL A 118 5.50 -11.29 37.47
N THR A 119 5.40 -12.62 37.45
CA THR A 119 6.05 -13.45 36.42
C THR A 119 5.50 -13.11 35.04
N TRP A 120 4.17 -13.05 34.91
CA TRP A 120 3.54 -12.74 33.64
C TRP A 120 3.85 -11.32 33.16
N THR A 121 3.87 -10.32 34.03
CA THR A 121 4.27 -8.96 33.62
C THR A 121 5.70 -8.92 33.10
N THR A 122 6.63 -9.61 33.75
CA THR A 122 8.04 -9.72 33.32
C THR A 122 8.15 -10.41 31.96
N VAL A 123 7.49 -11.56 31.79
CA VAL A 123 7.50 -12.32 30.54
C VAL A 123 6.84 -11.53 29.40
N LEU A 124 5.70 -10.88 29.66
CA LEU A 124 4.97 -10.13 28.65
C LEU A 124 5.73 -8.89 28.19
N ASN A 125 6.48 -8.22 29.07
CA ASN A 125 7.40 -7.15 28.67
C ASN A 125 8.46 -7.70 27.71
N ALA A 126 9.13 -8.80 28.05
CA ALA A 126 10.07 -9.43 27.12
C ALA A 126 9.42 -9.86 25.79
N VAL A 127 8.19 -10.38 25.80
CA VAL A 127 7.49 -10.78 24.58
C VAL A 127 7.03 -9.58 23.73
N LEU A 128 6.74 -8.43 24.34
CA LEU A 128 6.17 -7.24 23.66
C LEU A 128 7.02 -6.77 22.46
N LEU A 129 8.34 -6.66 22.64
CA LEU A 129 9.26 -6.23 21.58
C LEU A 129 9.96 -7.38 20.85
N LEU A 130 9.64 -8.63 21.19
CA LEU A 130 10.17 -9.79 20.45
C LEU A 130 9.83 -9.73 18.95
N PRO A 131 8.59 -9.46 18.52
CA PRO A 131 8.29 -9.32 17.10
C PRO A 131 9.06 -8.18 16.41
N LEU A 132 9.35 -7.07 17.11
CA LEU A 132 10.16 -5.98 16.58
C LEU A 132 11.54 -6.49 16.14
N GLY A 133 12.19 -7.30 16.97
CA GLY A 133 13.44 -7.97 16.64
C GLY A 133 13.38 -8.78 15.34
N VAL A 134 12.28 -9.52 15.16
CA VAL A 134 12.02 -10.30 13.93
C VAL A 134 11.92 -9.39 12.72
N TYR A 135 11.10 -8.34 12.79
CA TYR A 135 10.94 -7.38 11.69
C TYR A 135 12.24 -6.64 11.37
N LEU A 136 13.02 -6.28 12.38
CA LEU A 136 14.29 -5.59 12.20
C LEU A 136 15.29 -6.44 11.42
N ARG A 137 15.41 -7.73 11.75
CA ARG A 137 16.28 -8.65 11.01
C ARG A 137 15.73 -9.00 9.63
N TYR A 138 14.46 -9.40 9.57
CA TYR A 138 13.88 -10.00 8.37
C TYR A 138 13.45 -8.96 7.33
N TYR A 139 12.72 -7.93 7.76
CA TYR A 139 12.14 -6.93 6.86
C TYR A 139 13.07 -5.75 6.61
N LEU A 140 13.62 -5.18 7.69
CA LEU A 140 14.49 -3.99 7.63
C LEU A 140 15.98 -4.32 7.48
N ARG A 141 16.35 -5.61 7.52
CA ARG A 141 17.72 -6.13 7.33
C ARG A 141 18.78 -5.46 8.21
N GLN A 142 18.38 -5.06 9.43
CA GLN A 142 19.28 -4.44 10.40
C GLN A 142 20.20 -5.47 11.04
N LYS A 143 21.47 -5.09 11.22
CA LYS A 143 22.42 -5.84 12.05
C LYS A 143 21.98 -5.81 13.52
N LEU A 144 22.51 -6.72 14.34
CA LEU A 144 22.09 -6.85 15.74
C LEU A 144 22.21 -5.53 16.51
N LEU A 145 23.36 -4.87 16.48
CA LEU A 145 23.58 -3.63 17.23
C LEU A 145 22.58 -2.49 16.91
N PRO A 146 22.37 -2.07 15.64
CA PRO A 146 21.35 -1.07 15.33
C PRO A 146 19.93 -1.56 15.61
N ALA A 147 19.65 -2.87 15.49
CA ALA A 147 18.36 -3.43 15.86
C ALA A 147 18.11 -3.31 17.38
N THR A 148 19.11 -3.62 18.20
CA THR A 148 19.06 -3.46 19.66
C THR A 148 18.88 -2.00 20.05
N ALA A 149 19.63 -1.08 19.43
CA ALA A 149 19.50 0.36 19.69
C ALA A 149 18.09 0.89 19.36
N LEU A 150 17.51 0.45 18.24
CA LEU A 150 16.16 0.84 17.86
C LEU A 150 15.09 0.22 18.77
N ALA A 151 15.29 -1.02 19.23
CA ALA A 151 14.42 -1.65 20.21
C ALA A 151 14.48 -0.93 21.57
N PHE A 152 15.68 -0.58 22.03
CA PHE A 152 15.87 0.22 23.24
C PHE A 152 15.19 1.58 23.11
N ALA A 153 15.40 2.29 22.00
CA ALA A 153 14.73 3.58 21.75
C ALA A 153 13.20 3.45 21.71
N THR A 154 12.67 2.35 21.17
CA THR A 154 11.23 2.06 21.16
C THR A 154 10.71 1.80 22.58
N SER A 155 11.44 1.03 23.38
CA SER A 155 11.08 0.78 24.78
C SER A 155 11.13 2.08 25.60
N LEU A 156 12.19 2.87 25.43
CA LEU A 156 12.34 4.18 26.06
C LEU A 156 11.20 5.12 25.66
N PHE A 157 10.81 5.11 24.39
CA PHE A 157 9.65 5.88 23.94
C PHE A 157 8.36 5.48 24.67
N PHE A 158 8.12 4.19 24.92
CA PHE A 158 6.97 3.73 25.70
C PHE A 158 7.04 4.19 27.16
N GLU A 159 8.16 3.96 27.83
CA GLU A 159 8.36 4.37 29.23
C GLU A 159 8.24 5.88 29.40
N MET A 160 8.85 6.67 28.51
CA MET A 160 8.74 8.13 28.52
C MET A 160 7.31 8.59 28.24
N THR A 161 6.62 7.93 27.31
CA THR A 161 5.21 8.22 27.03
C THR A 161 4.38 8.02 28.28
N GLN A 162 4.58 6.95 29.06
CA GLN A 162 3.81 6.71 30.29
C GLN A 162 4.25 7.63 31.44
N TYR A 163 5.54 7.80 31.64
CA TYR A 163 6.08 8.58 32.75
C TYR A 163 5.74 10.07 32.64
N THR A 164 5.73 10.61 31.43
CA THR A 164 5.24 11.97 31.17
C THR A 164 3.70 12.09 31.22
N GLY A 165 3.00 10.98 31.50
CA GLY A 165 1.55 10.92 31.57
C GLY A 165 0.85 10.90 30.21
N LEU A 166 1.54 10.53 29.13
CA LEU A 166 1.25 10.87 27.73
C LEU A 166 1.48 12.35 27.45
N TRP A 167 2.75 12.76 27.46
CA TRP A 167 3.18 14.06 26.96
C TRP A 167 2.40 15.23 27.57
N PHE A 168 2.25 15.19 28.91
CA PHE A 168 1.60 16.23 29.71
C PHE A 168 0.10 16.42 29.47
N VAL A 169 -0.55 15.46 28.82
CA VAL A 169 -2.02 15.41 28.75
C VAL A 169 -2.62 15.18 30.16
N TYR A 170 -1.90 14.48 31.03
CA TYR A 170 -2.20 14.32 32.44
C TYR A 170 -1.17 15.09 33.27
N ALA A 171 -1.59 15.61 34.43
CA ALA A 171 -0.74 16.39 35.33
C ALA A 171 0.26 15.54 36.14
N CYS A 172 0.20 14.21 36.01
CA CYS A 172 1.02 13.26 36.75
C CYS A 172 1.39 12.07 35.84
N PRO A 173 2.42 11.27 36.21
CA PRO A 173 2.75 10.06 35.50
C PRO A 173 1.56 9.12 35.39
N TYR A 174 1.42 8.52 34.22
CA TYR A 174 0.39 7.53 33.96
C TYR A 174 0.79 6.17 34.59
N ARG A 175 2.09 5.84 34.53
CA ARG A 175 2.70 4.67 35.17
C ARG A 175 4.12 5.02 35.61
N GLN A 176 4.63 4.29 36.60
CA GLN A 176 6.00 4.43 37.08
C GLN A 176 6.97 4.03 35.96
N PHE A 177 7.95 4.88 35.68
CA PHE A 177 9.06 4.53 34.78
C PHE A 177 9.88 3.39 35.39
N ASN A 178 10.20 2.39 34.59
CA ASN A 178 10.90 1.20 35.06
C ASN A 178 12.09 0.82 34.15
N VAL A 179 13.31 0.82 34.70
CA VAL A 179 14.50 0.41 33.91
C VAL A 179 14.46 -1.05 33.50
N ASP A 180 13.80 -1.91 34.27
CA ASP A 180 13.65 -3.33 33.93
C ASP A 180 12.77 -3.54 32.71
N ASP A 181 11.79 -2.67 32.49
CA ASP A 181 10.94 -2.74 31.30
C ASP A 181 11.76 -2.40 30.05
N LEU A 182 12.74 -1.48 30.15
CA LEU A 182 13.72 -1.25 29.09
C LEU A 182 14.58 -2.48 28.81
N ILE A 183 15.11 -3.12 29.86
CA ILE A 183 15.98 -4.29 29.74
C ILE A 183 15.21 -5.47 29.13
N LEU A 184 14.03 -5.78 29.67
CA LEU A 184 13.19 -6.91 29.24
C LEU A 184 12.71 -6.72 27.80
N ASN A 185 12.13 -5.57 27.46
CA ASN A 185 11.68 -5.28 26.10
C ASN A 185 12.85 -5.36 25.10
N THR A 186 14.00 -4.76 25.44
CA THR A 186 15.19 -4.79 24.56
C THR A 186 15.73 -6.20 24.42
N GLY A 187 15.83 -6.96 25.51
CA GLY A 187 16.25 -8.36 25.50
C GLY A 187 15.30 -9.24 24.69
N GLY A 188 14.00 -9.01 24.82
CA GLY A 188 12.96 -9.58 23.99
C GLY A 188 13.19 -9.38 22.50
N ALA A 189 13.47 -8.13 22.08
CA ALA A 189 13.80 -7.81 20.70
C ALA A 189 15.10 -8.49 20.24
N VAL A 190 16.12 -8.59 21.09
CA VAL A 190 17.34 -9.35 20.78
C VAL A 190 17.02 -10.83 20.54
N LEU A 191 16.21 -11.45 21.41
CA LEU A 191 15.76 -12.83 21.25
C LEU A 191 14.96 -13.02 19.96
N GLY A 192 14.07 -12.10 19.64
CA GLY A 192 13.33 -12.09 18.38
C GLY A 192 14.24 -11.95 17.16
N TRP A 193 15.26 -11.09 17.24
CA TRP A 193 16.27 -10.96 16.20
C TRP A 193 17.04 -12.27 16.01
N LEU A 194 17.45 -12.93 17.10
CA LEU A 194 18.14 -14.22 17.05
C LEU A 194 17.23 -15.31 16.43
N ALA A 195 15.99 -15.43 16.89
CA ALA A 195 14.99 -16.38 16.40
C ALA A 195 14.63 -16.16 14.93
N ALA A 196 14.70 -14.92 14.44
CA ALA A 196 14.47 -14.63 13.03
C ALA A 196 15.53 -15.24 12.11
N GLY A 197 16.75 -15.53 12.62
CA GLY A 197 17.83 -16.16 11.84
C GLY A 197 17.39 -17.43 11.12
N PRO A 198 17.04 -18.50 11.85
CA PRO A 198 16.50 -19.73 11.24
C PRO A 198 15.18 -19.48 10.50
N LEU A 199 14.31 -18.62 11.04
CA LEU A 199 12.99 -18.35 10.44
C LEU A 199 13.09 -17.73 9.04
N THR A 200 14.11 -16.90 8.77
CA THR A 200 14.28 -16.28 7.44
C THR A 200 14.48 -17.30 6.32
N ARG A 201 14.93 -18.53 6.63
CA ARG A 201 15.07 -19.62 5.65
C ARG A 201 13.72 -20.23 5.24
N LEU A 202 12.70 -20.11 6.09
CA LEU A 202 11.35 -20.63 5.83
C LEU A 202 10.44 -19.57 5.20
N LEU A 203 10.73 -18.29 5.42
CA LEU A 203 9.92 -17.19 4.90
C LEU A 203 10.30 -16.87 3.43
N PRO A 204 9.34 -16.48 2.58
CA PRO A 204 9.62 -16.07 1.21
C PRO A 204 10.70 -14.99 1.12
N ALA A 205 11.61 -15.13 0.16
CA ALA A 205 12.63 -14.12 -0.08
C ALA A 205 11.99 -12.80 -0.53
N ASN A 206 12.16 -11.74 0.26
CA ASN A 206 11.77 -10.38 -0.11
C ASN A 206 12.87 -9.77 -0.99
N ASN A 207 12.94 -10.15 -2.27
CA ASN A 207 13.87 -9.60 -3.26
C ASN A 207 13.15 -8.68 -4.26
N PRO A 208 13.20 -7.35 -4.08
CA PRO A 208 12.53 -6.39 -4.94
C PRO A 208 12.88 -6.47 -6.43
N ASP A 209 14.13 -6.81 -6.76
CA ASP A 209 14.61 -6.79 -8.14
C ASP A 209 14.05 -7.97 -8.94
N HIS A 210 14.03 -9.15 -8.34
CA HIS A 210 13.40 -10.32 -8.95
C HIS A 210 11.90 -10.09 -9.19
N GLU A 211 11.20 -9.46 -8.24
CA GLU A 211 9.80 -9.08 -8.42
C GLU A 211 9.62 -8.06 -9.55
N ARG A 212 10.51 -7.07 -9.61
CA ARG A 212 10.45 -6.01 -10.61
C ARG A 212 10.63 -6.56 -12.02
N VAL A 213 11.55 -7.49 -12.23
CA VAL A 213 11.74 -8.17 -13.53
C VAL A 213 10.47 -8.93 -13.91
N ARG A 214 9.87 -9.67 -12.97
CA ARG A 214 8.68 -10.49 -13.24
C ARG A 214 7.39 -9.68 -13.47
N TYR A 215 7.20 -8.58 -12.74
CA TYR A 215 5.93 -7.85 -12.68
C TYR A 215 5.97 -6.44 -13.28
N GLY A 216 7.15 -5.85 -13.49
CA GLY A 216 7.30 -4.44 -13.87
C GLY A 216 6.63 -4.06 -15.20
N GLY A 217 6.70 -4.94 -16.20
CA GLY A 217 6.06 -4.76 -17.50
C GLY A 217 4.56 -5.10 -17.52
N ARG A 218 4.01 -5.70 -16.46
CA ARG A 218 2.62 -6.18 -16.45
C ARG A 218 1.66 -5.08 -15.97
N VAL A 219 0.52 -4.96 -16.65
CA VAL A 219 -0.57 -4.07 -16.24
C VAL A 219 -1.68 -4.90 -15.61
N THR A 220 -1.57 -5.15 -14.31
CA THR A 220 -2.54 -5.94 -13.55
C THR A 220 -3.78 -5.13 -13.17
N PHE A 221 -4.87 -5.82 -12.82
CA PHE A 221 -6.04 -5.19 -12.21
C PHE A 221 -5.67 -4.37 -10.96
N THR A 222 -4.85 -4.93 -10.07
CA THR A 222 -4.39 -4.24 -8.86
C THR A 222 -3.59 -2.97 -9.16
N ARG A 223 -2.78 -2.94 -10.22
CA ARG A 223 -2.09 -1.72 -10.68
C ARG A 223 -3.08 -0.66 -11.17
N ARG A 224 -4.11 -1.08 -11.92
CA ARG A 224 -5.17 -0.19 -12.43
C ARG A 224 -6.02 0.38 -11.29
N LEU A 225 -6.39 -0.45 -10.33
CA LEU A 225 -7.13 -0.05 -9.13
C LEU A 225 -6.32 0.94 -8.28
N LEU A 226 -5.04 0.63 -8.02
CA LEU A 226 -4.17 1.54 -7.28
C LEU A 226 -3.99 2.87 -8.02
N ALA A 227 -3.83 2.85 -9.35
CA ALA A 227 -3.77 4.08 -10.14
C ALA A 227 -5.05 4.92 -9.97
N PHE A 228 -6.22 4.29 -10.02
CA PHE A 228 -7.51 4.96 -9.85
C PHE A 228 -7.67 5.54 -8.44
N VAL A 229 -7.46 4.74 -7.40
CA VAL A 229 -7.57 5.15 -5.99
C VAL A 229 -6.58 6.27 -5.67
N THR A 230 -5.32 6.15 -6.11
CA THR A 230 -4.31 7.21 -5.91
C THR A 230 -4.71 8.49 -6.64
N ASN A 231 -5.30 8.38 -7.84
CA ASN A 231 -5.74 9.54 -8.60
C ASN A 231 -6.92 10.26 -7.92
N LEU A 232 -7.89 9.48 -7.42
CA LEU A 232 -9.06 9.98 -6.70
C LEU A 232 -8.66 10.62 -5.37
N ALA A 233 -7.83 9.93 -4.57
CA ALA A 233 -7.33 10.45 -3.30
C ALA A 233 -6.55 11.76 -3.50
N GLY A 234 -5.65 11.80 -4.49
CA GLY A 234 -4.90 13.02 -4.80
C GLY A 234 -5.80 14.19 -5.19
N TRP A 235 -6.84 13.95 -5.98
CA TRP A 235 -7.82 14.98 -6.32
C TRP A 235 -8.62 15.45 -5.10
N LEU A 236 -9.15 14.52 -4.29
CA LEU A 236 -9.91 14.86 -3.08
C LEU A 236 -9.07 15.66 -2.08
N ILE A 237 -7.82 15.26 -1.84
CA ILE A 237 -6.89 15.97 -0.95
C ILE A 237 -6.61 17.38 -1.49
N THR A 238 -6.35 17.51 -2.79
CA THR A 238 -6.08 18.82 -3.41
C THR A 238 -7.32 19.72 -3.31
N TRP A 239 -8.50 19.16 -3.56
CA TRP A 239 -9.78 19.86 -3.43
C TRP A 239 -10.06 20.31 -2.00
N THR A 240 -9.91 19.45 -0.99
CA THR A 240 -10.14 19.80 0.42
C THR A 240 -9.13 20.83 0.90
N MET A 241 -7.87 20.74 0.49
CA MET A 241 -6.85 21.74 0.80
C MET A 241 -7.17 23.11 0.19
N ILE A 242 -7.51 23.17 -1.11
CA ILE A 242 -7.86 24.45 -1.76
C ILE A 242 -9.09 25.09 -1.10
N THR A 243 -10.15 24.32 -0.86
CA THR A 243 -11.39 24.83 -0.28
C THR A 243 -11.25 25.18 1.20
N GLY A 244 -10.47 24.41 1.95
CA GLY A 244 -10.14 24.69 3.35
C GLY A 244 -9.29 25.95 3.49
N LEU A 245 -8.23 26.09 2.70
CA LEU A 245 -7.39 27.30 2.69
C LEU A 245 -8.19 28.54 2.29
N LEU A 246 -9.08 28.44 1.29
CA LEU A 246 -9.94 29.55 0.89
C LEU A 246 -10.91 29.95 2.01
N ALA A 247 -11.48 28.96 2.72
CA ALA A 247 -12.35 29.21 3.86
C ALA A 247 -11.61 29.95 4.99
N VAL A 248 -10.37 29.56 5.29
CA VAL A 248 -9.53 30.22 6.30
C VAL A 248 -9.10 31.62 5.84
N ALA A 249 -8.69 31.77 4.58
CA ALA A 249 -8.13 33.02 4.06
C ALA A 249 -9.17 34.14 3.87
N THR A 250 -10.45 33.79 3.71
CA THR A 250 -11.51 34.77 3.44
C THR A 250 -12.42 35.03 4.64
N ASP A 251 -12.28 34.28 5.74
CA ASP A 251 -13.09 34.37 6.97
C ASP A 251 -14.62 34.29 6.75
N VAL A 252 -15.03 33.83 5.56
CA VAL A 252 -16.43 33.68 5.14
C VAL A 252 -16.64 32.21 4.72
N PRO A 253 -17.85 31.64 4.90
CA PRO A 253 -18.22 30.31 4.39
C PRO A 253 -18.08 30.12 2.86
N THR A 254 -17.60 31.15 2.13
CA THR A 254 -17.22 31.19 0.72
C THR A 254 -16.54 29.91 0.25
N GLY A 255 -15.53 29.42 0.99
CA GLY A 255 -14.83 28.17 0.65
C GLY A 255 -15.76 26.96 0.53
N ARG A 256 -16.75 26.83 1.45
CA ARG A 256 -17.77 25.77 1.39
C ARG A 256 -18.78 26.02 0.28
N ARG A 257 -19.23 27.28 0.11
CA ARG A 257 -20.21 27.66 -0.93
C ARG A 257 -19.71 27.27 -2.32
N TYR A 258 -18.45 27.53 -2.64
CA TYR A 258 -17.86 27.23 -3.95
C TYR A 258 -17.20 25.85 -4.05
N ALA A 259 -17.19 25.05 -2.97
CA ALA A 259 -16.44 23.80 -2.90
C ALA A 259 -16.72 22.85 -4.08
N PHE A 260 -18.00 22.58 -4.38
CA PHE A 260 -18.35 21.69 -5.49
C PHE A 260 -17.97 22.24 -6.87
N VAL A 261 -18.03 23.56 -7.08
CA VAL A 261 -17.66 24.19 -8.35
C VAL A 261 -16.15 24.14 -8.55
N LEU A 262 -15.39 24.50 -7.51
CA LEU A 262 -13.93 24.41 -7.52
C LEU A 262 -13.48 22.96 -7.70
N GLY A 263 -14.13 22.00 -7.05
CA GLY A 263 -13.85 20.58 -7.23
C GLY A 263 -14.17 20.09 -8.64
N SER A 264 -15.27 20.53 -9.25
CA SER A 264 -15.59 20.24 -10.67
C SER A 264 -14.53 20.82 -11.62
N ALA A 265 -14.16 22.09 -11.46
CA ALA A 265 -13.12 22.73 -12.27
C ALA A 265 -11.77 22.01 -12.12
N LEU A 266 -11.37 21.72 -10.87
CA LEU A 266 -10.18 20.94 -10.59
C LEU A 266 -10.27 19.54 -11.20
N GLY A 267 -11.43 18.90 -11.16
CA GLY A 267 -11.68 17.57 -11.74
C GLY A 267 -11.48 17.56 -13.26
N LEU A 268 -11.98 18.57 -13.97
CA LEU A 268 -11.75 18.74 -15.40
C LEU A 268 -10.26 18.88 -15.72
N VAL A 269 -9.52 19.64 -14.91
CA VAL A 269 -8.06 19.74 -15.07
C VAL A 269 -7.37 18.41 -14.76
N TRP A 270 -7.68 17.80 -13.62
CA TRP A 270 -6.96 16.66 -13.04
C TRP A 270 -7.20 15.34 -13.77
N PHE A 271 -8.45 15.06 -14.11
CA PHE A 271 -8.85 13.83 -14.78
C PHE A 271 -8.81 13.93 -16.29
N TRP A 272 -9.07 15.11 -16.88
CA TRP A 272 -9.15 15.28 -18.33
C TRP A 272 -7.98 16.03 -18.94
N LEU A 273 -7.77 17.31 -18.63
CA LEU A 273 -6.74 18.12 -19.31
C LEU A 273 -5.33 17.55 -19.08
N VAL A 274 -4.95 17.26 -17.83
CA VAL A 274 -3.62 16.72 -17.51
C VAL A 274 -3.35 15.40 -18.25
N PRO A 275 -4.23 14.38 -18.22
CA PRO A 275 -4.04 13.18 -19.02
C PRO A 275 -4.05 13.44 -20.52
N ALA A 276 -4.89 14.35 -21.04
CA ALA A 276 -5.00 14.61 -22.46
C ALA A 276 -3.69 15.14 -23.08
N PHE A 277 -2.94 15.96 -22.33
CA PHE A 277 -1.64 16.48 -22.79
C PHE A 277 -0.46 15.58 -22.42
N VAL A 278 -0.45 14.98 -21.22
CA VAL A 278 0.71 14.21 -20.73
C VAL A 278 0.57 12.70 -20.95
N ALA A 279 -0.57 12.25 -21.48
CA ALA A 279 -0.93 10.85 -21.66
C ALA A 279 -0.87 10.02 -20.36
N SER A 280 -0.98 10.65 -19.19
CA SER A 280 -0.99 9.98 -17.89
C SER A 280 -1.62 10.88 -16.83
N SER A 281 -2.45 10.30 -15.96
CA SER A 281 -2.97 10.98 -14.78
C SER A 281 -1.96 10.89 -13.61
N PRO A 282 -2.04 11.78 -12.61
CA PRO A 282 -1.18 11.70 -11.42
C PRO A 282 -1.12 10.32 -10.79
N GLY A 283 -2.27 9.65 -10.61
CA GLY A 283 -2.32 8.29 -10.08
C GLY A 283 -1.71 7.23 -11.00
N LYS A 284 -1.87 7.36 -12.33
CA LYS A 284 -1.19 6.48 -13.29
C LYS A 284 0.33 6.69 -13.26
N ARG A 285 0.79 7.94 -13.19
CA ARG A 285 2.22 8.26 -13.06
C ARG A 285 2.82 7.70 -11.78
N ALA A 286 2.08 7.74 -10.67
CA ALA A 286 2.51 7.16 -9.39
C ALA A 286 2.86 5.66 -9.51
N VAL A 287 2.13 4.91 -10.34
CA VAL A 287 2.38 3.48 -10.61
C VAL A 287 3.05 3.22 -11.97
N ARG A 288 3.74 4.22 -12.53
CA ARG A 288 4.47 4.15 -13.82
C ARG A 288 3.62 3.64 -15.00
N LEU A 289 2.40 4.14 -15.13
CA LEU A 289 1.53 3.89 -16.27
C LEU A 289 1.46 5.09 -17.20
N ARG A 290 1.38 4.80 -18.49
CA ARG A 290 1.10 5.77 -19.56
C ARG A 290 -0.01 5.25 -20.46
N ILE A 291 -0.78 6.15 -21.06
CA ILE A 291 -1.81 5.86 -22.05
C ILE A 291 -1.15 5.94 -23.43
N VAL A 292 -1.22 4.87 -24.19
CA VAL A 292 -0.69 4.79 -25.56
C VAL A 292 -1.70 4.07 -26.46
N ARG A 293 -1.46 4.08 -27.76
CA ARG A 293 -2.19 3.21 -28.68
C ARG A 293 -1.70 1.76 -28.55
N PRO A 294 -2.46 0.75 -29.04
CA PRO A 294 -2.04 -0.64 -28.98
C PRO A 294 -0.71 -0.93 -29.70
N ASP A 295 -0.38 -0.14 -30.72
CA ASP A 295 0.89 -0.17 -31.47
C ASP A 295 2.06 0.50 -30.72
N GLY A 296 1.82 1.08 -29.54
CA GLY A 296 2.81 1.81 -28.74
C GLY A 296 2.96 3.29 -29.09
N SER A 297 2.32 3.77 -30.15
CA SER A 297 2.37 5.17 -30.57
C SER A 297 1.56 6.10 -29.64
N ARG A 298 1.74 7.42 -29.81
CA ARG A 298 1.03 8.43 -29.00
C ARG A 298 -0.48 8.39 -29.30
N ALA A 299 -1.30 8.28 -28.25
CA ALA A 299 -2.76 8.22 -28.38
C ALA A 299 -3.38 9.50 -28.97
N GLY A 300 -2.81 10.67 -28.68
CA GLY A 300 -3.34 11.97 -29.09
C GLY A 300 -4.52 12.43 -28.23
N PHE A 301 -4.84 13.72 -28.33
CA PHE A 301 -5.82 14.41 -27.46
C PHE A 301 -7.22 13.80 -27.50
N PHE A 302 -7.76 13.55 -28.70
CA PHE A 302 -9.13 13.05 -28.88
C PHE A 302 -9.36 11.68 -28.24
N ARG A 303 -8.45 10.73 -28.46
CA ARG A 303 -8.59 9.38 -27.91
C ARG A 303 -8.48 9.36 -26.40
N ILE A 304 -7.56 10.15 -25.83
CA ILE A 304 -7.45 10.28 -24.37
C ILE A 304 -8.69 10.96 -23.79
N THR A 305 -9.27 11.94 -24.49
CA THR A 305 -10.53 12.59 -24.09
C THR A 305 -11.66 11.56 -24.03
N VAL A 306 -11.92 10.82 -25.12
CA VAL A 306 -12.94 9.76 -25.15
C VAL A 306 -12.69 8.73 -24.03
N ARG A 307 -11.45 8.26 -23.88
CA ARG A 307 -11.07 7.31 -22.83
C ARG A 307 -11.43 7.84 -21.44
N THR A 308 -11.11 9.10 -21.18
CA THR A 308 -11.26 9.72 -19.87
C THR A 308 -12.74 9.88 -19.52
N TRP A 309 -13.53 10.45 -20.42
CA TRP A 309 -14.96 10.64 -20.18
C TRP A 309 -15.67 9.31 -19.97
N VAL A 310 -15.34 8.28 -20.74
CA VAL A 310 -15.89 6.92 -20.51
C VAL A 310 -15.40 6.34 -19.18
N ALA A 311 -14.13 6.51 -18.81
CA ALA A 311 -13.60 5.93 -17.57
C ALA A 311 -14.11 6.61 -16.29
N TYR A 312 -14.33 7.92 -16.33
CA TYR A 312 -14.67 8.74 -15.17
C TYR A 312 -16.11 9.31 -15.18
N ALA A 313 -16.93 8.99 -16.19
CA ALA A 313 -18.36 9.33 -16.18
C ALA A 313 -19.08 8.91 -14.89
N PRO A 314 -18.87 7.70 -14.32
CA PRO A 314 -19.51 7.35 -13.05
C PRO A 314 -19.08 8.29 -11.91
N LEU A 315 -17.79 8.66 -11.84
CA LEU A 315 -17.29 9.59 -10.83
C LEU A 315 -17.91 10.99 -10.99
N ALA A 316 -18.03 11.48 -12.22
CA ALA A 316 -18.67 12.76 -12.51
C ALA A 316 -20.14 12.77 -12.08
N LEU A 317 -20.89 11.69 -12.33
CA LEU A 317 -22.29 11.55 -11.91
C LEU A 317 -22.42 11.45 -10.38
N ILE A 318 -21.53 10.70 -9.70
CA ILE A 318 -21.48 10.66 -8.22
C ILE A 318 -21.23 12.06 -7.66
N TRP A 319 -20.27 12.80 -8.23
CA TRP A 319 -19.97 14.16 -7.81
C TRP A 319 -21.15 15.11 -8.02
N LEU A 320 -21.82 15.02 -9.17
CA LEU A 320 -23.02 15.79 -9.49
C LEU A 320 -24.17 15.46 -8.54
N SER A 321 -24.36 14.19 -8.20
CA SER A 321 -25.35 13.76 -7.21
C SER A 321 -25.06 14.35 -5.83
N ALA A 322 -23.81 14.35 -5.38
CA ALA A 322 -23.42 14.96 -4.12
C ALA A 322 -23.61 16.50 -4.13
N ALA A 323 -23.30 17.16 -5.25
CA ALA A 323 -23.53 18.58 -5.43
C ALA A 323 -25.03 18.94 -5.42
N GLN A 324 -25.88 18.12 -6.05
CA GLN A 324 -27.34 18.28 -6.04
C GLN A 324 -27.93 18.06 -4.64
N TYR A 325 -27.43 17.07 -3.90
CA TYR A 325 -27.92 16.78 -2.56
C TYR A 325 -27.60 17.89 -1.55
N THR A 326 -26.47 18.57 -1.73
CA THR A 326 -25.98 19.61 -0.81
C THR A 326 -26.39 21.03 -1.20
N ARG A 327 -26.90 21.22 -2.41
CA ARG A 327 -27.39 22.49 -2.92
C ARG A 327 -28.78 22.23 -3.47
N ASP A 328 -29.80 22.72 -2.77
CA ASP A 328 -31.22 22.33 -2.93
C ASP A 328 -31.78 22.35 -4.38
N ALA A 329 -31.10 22.96 -5.37
CA ALA A 329 -31.41 22.75 -6.79
C ALA A 329 -30.25 23.11 -7.76
N LEU A 330 -29.48 22.13 -8.25
CA LEU A 330 -28.58 22.31 -9.41
C LEU A 330 -29.24 21.94 -10.74
N LEU A 331 -30.02 20.87 -10.72
CA LEU A 331 -30.74 20.29 -11.85
C LEU A 331 -32.25 20.43 -11.67
N PRO A 332 -33.03 20.46 -12.77
CA PRO A 332 -34.48 20.46 -12.72
C PRO A 332 -35.05 19.31 -11.90
N ALA A 333 -36.23 19.52 -11.29
CA ALA A 333 -36.95 18.56 -10.46
C ALA A 333 -37.03 17.12 -11.03
N PRO A 334 -37.29 16.88 -12.34
CA PRO A 334 -37.33 15.51 -12.86
C PRO A 334 -35.93 14.87 -12.99
N ALA A 335 -34.87 15.66 -13.14
CA ALA A 335 -33.53 15.16 -13.43
C ALA A 335 -32.73 14.86 -12.16
N GLY A 336 -32.85 15.70 -11.12
CA GLY A 336 -32.08 15.60 -9.88
C GLY A 336 -32.15 14.21 -9.21
N PRO A 337 -33.34 13.65 -8.96
CA PRO A 337 -33.50 12.33 -8.34
C PRO A 337 -32.93 11.17 -9.17
N LEU A 338 -32.81 11.33 -10.50
CA LEU A 338 -32.34 10.27 -11.40
C LEU A 338 -30.81 10.14 -11.45
N VAL A 339 -30.07 11.20 -11.09
CA VAL A 339 -28.59 11.22 -11.14
C VAL A 339 -27.93 10.08 -10.35
N PRO A 340 -28.28 9.77 -9.09
CA PRO A 340 -27.65 8.67 -8.35
C PRO A 340 -27.89 7.31 -9.01
N TYR A 341 -29.06 7.08 -9.61
CA TYR A 341 -29.34 5.84 -10.34
C TYR A 341 -28.52 5.74 -11.63
N ALA A 342 -28.41 6.85 -12.36
CA ALA A 342 -27.52 6.92 -13.53
C ALA A 342 -26.06 6.68 -13.14
N ALA A 343 -25.62 7.22 -12.01
CA ALA A 343 -24.28 7.01 -11.46
C ALA A 343 -24.03 5.53 -11.13
N ALA A 344 -24.98 4.87 -10.45
CA ALA A 344 -24.89 3.46 -10.09
C ALA A 344 -24.88 2.55 -11.33
N LEU A 345 -25.73 2.82 -12.31
CA LEU A 345 -25.76 2.09 -13.59
C LEU A 345 -24.43 2.26 -14.33
N ALA A 346 -23.96 3.49 -14.49
CA ALA A 346 -22.69 3.79 -15.14
C ALA A 346 -21.52 3.11 -14.43
N ALA A 347 -21.47 3.14 -13.09
CA ALA A 347 -20.44 2.46 -12.30
C ALA A 347 -20.47 0.95 -12.52
N THR A 348 -21.65 0.35 -12.52
CA THR A 348 -21.83 -1.10 -12.75
C THR A 348 -21.32 -1.50 -14.13
N VAL A 349 -21.72 -0.77 -15.17
CA VAL A 349 -21.35 -1.06 -16.57
C VAL A 349 -19.87 -0.80 -16.83
N LEU A 350 -19.33 0.33 -16.36
CA LEU A 350 -18.00 0.80 -16.75
C LEU A 350 -16.90 0.35 -15.79
N TRP A 351 -17.15 0.38 -14.47
CA TRP A 351 -16.18 -0.07 -13.46
C TRP A 351 -16.30 -1.55 -13.19
N GLY A 352 -17.51 -2.13 -13.18
CA GLY A 352 -17.75 -3.56 -12.96
C GLY A 352 -17.15 -4.46 -14.05
N TRP A 353 -16.98 -3.96 -15.27
CA TRP A 353 -16.40 -4.73 -16.37
C TRP A 353 -14.94 -5.17 -16.10
N THR A 354 -14.11 -4.27 -15.59
CA THR A 354 -12.67 -4.52 -15.40
C THR A 354 -12.36 -5.66 -14.41
N PRO A 355 -12.96 -5.73 -13.21
CA PRO A 355 -12.82 -6.89 -12.33
C PRO A 355 -13.47 -8.14 -12.91
N LEU A 356 -14.62 -8.01 -13.59
CA LEU A 356 -15.31 -9.15 -14.21
C LEU A 356 -14.43 -9.85 -15.25
N THR A 357 -13.79 -9.11 -16.15
CA THR A 357 -12.86 -9.70 -17.14
C THR A 357 -11.63 -10.33 -16.48
N ALA A 358 -11.14 -9.75 -15.39
CA ALA A 358 -10.02 -10.30 -14.63
C ALA A 358 -10.39 -11.62 -13.92
N LEU A 359 -11.59 -11.70 -13.34
CA LEU A 359 -12.12 -12.90 -12.67
C LEU A 359 -12.39 -14.02 -13.68
N LEU A 360 -13.00 -13.69 -14.82
CA LEU A 360 -13.32 -14.65 -15.88
C LEU A 360 -12.10 -15.05 -16.74
N ARG A 361 -10.89 -14.58 -16.38
CA ARG A 361 -9.63 -14.79 -17.14
C ARG A 361 -9.75 -14.45 -18.63
N ARG A 362 -10.66 -13.54 -18.99
CA ARG A 362 -10.82 -13.08 -20.37
C ARG A 362 -9.83 -11.96 -20.65
N ASN A 363 -9.05 -12.08 -21.73
CA ASN A 363 -8.14 -11.03 -22.21
C ASN A 363 -8.86 -9.85 -22.89
N SER A 364 -10.06 -9.51 -22.43
CA SER A 364 -10.87 -8.46 -23.03
C SER A 364 -10.51 -7.09 -22.45
N ARG A 365 -10.28 -6.11 -23.33
CA ARG A 365 -10.05 -4.72 -22.93
C ARG A 365 -11.32 -4.13 -22.31
N PRO A 366 -11.23 -3.35 -21.21
CA PRO A 366 -12.38 -2.67 -20.64
C PRO A 366 -12.96 -1.63 -21.61
N PRO A 367 -14.24 -1.20 -21.45
CA PRO A 367 -14.95 -0.37 -22.43
C PRO A 367 -14.20 0.90 -22.81
N HIS A 368 -13.65 1.60 -21.81
CA HIS A 368 -12.88 2.81 -22.04
C HIS A 368 -11.59 2.60 -22.85
N GLU A 369 -11.00 1.40 -22.85
CA GLU A 369 -9.83 1.06 -23.69
C GLU A 369 -10.25 0.65 -25.10
N ARG A 370 -11.35 -0.08 -25.21
CA ARG A 370 -11.89 -0.56 -26.50
C ARG A 370 -12.42 0.61 -27.34
N TRP A 371 -13.23 1.50 -26.76
CA TRP A 371 -13.88 2.58 -27.51
C TRP A 371 -12.95 3.75 -27.85
N SER A 372 -11.89 3.95 -27.05
CA SER A 372 -10.88 4.97 -27.36
C SER A 372 -9.72 4.43 -28.21
N ASP A 373 -9.66 3.11 -28.39
CA ASP A 373 -8.52 2.39 -28.95
C ASP A 373 -7.19 2.86 -28.33
N THR A 374 -7.14 2.75 -26.99
CA THR A 374 -5.97 3.06 -26.15
C THR A 374 -5.76 1.98 -25.09
N VAL A 375 -4.51 1.80 -24.68
CA VAL A 375 -4.11 0.86 -23.63
C VAL A 375 -3.27 1.56 -22.57
N ASN A 376 -3.33 1.04 -21.35
CA ASN A 376 -2.31 1.39 -20.35
C ASN A 376 -1.04 0.59 -20.65
N HIS A 377 0.07 1.29 -20.82
CA HIS A 377 1.40 0.72 -20.99
C HIS A 377 2.23 0.97 -19.73
N ALA A 378 2.93 -0.07 -19.29
CA ALA A 378 3.86 -0.01 -18.18
C ALA A 378 5.16 0.64 -18.62
N VAL A 379 5.58 1.72 -17.97
CA VAL A 379 6.91 2.31 -18.20
C VAL A 379 7.87 1.68 -17.18
N PRO A 380 8.83 0.84 -17.60
CA PRO A 380 9.85 0.32 -16.69
C PRO A 380 10.63 1.50 -16.10
N GLY A 381 10.95 1.45 -14.80
CA GLY A 381 11.90 2.42 -14.24
C GLY A 381 13.30 2.24 -14.84
N PRO A 382 14.23 3.18 -14.62
CA PRO A 382 15.65 2.96 -14.94
C PRO A 382 16.18 1.74 -14.16
N PRO A 383 17.01 0.87 -14.76
CA PRO A 383 17.62 -0.25 -14.04
C PRO A 383 18.31 0.27 -12.78
N HIS A 384 18.10 -0.40 -11.65
CA HIS A 384 18.92 -0.13 -10.47
C HIS A 384 20.28 -0.77 -10.76
N THR A 385 21.35 0.02 -10.76
CA THR A 385 22.69 -0.53 -10.57
C THR A 385 22.70 -1.19 -9.19
N PRO A 386 23.00 -2.49 -9.07
CA PRO A 386 23.10 -3.13 -7.77
C PRO A 386 24.15 -2.39 -6.94
N ASP A 387 23.79 -2.06 -5.72
CA ASP A 387 24.67 -1.42 -4.76
C ASP A 387 25.79 -2.40 -4.40
N VAL A 388 27.00 -2.15 -4.91
CA VAL A 388 28.20 -2.99 -4.73
C VAL A 388 28.58 -3.15 -3.25
N SER A 389 27.97 -2.38 -2.35
CA SER A 389 28.20 -2.43 -0.90
C SER A 389 27.44 -3.54 -0.15
N SER A 390 26.56 -4.30 -0.81
CA SER A 390 25.87 -5.44 -0.18
C SER A 390 26.76 -6.69 -0.20
N PRO A 391 27.14 -7.28 0.95
CA PRO A 391 27.93 -8.50 0.95
C PRO A 391 27.16 -9.62 0.22
N PRO A 392 27.85 -10.46 -0.56
CA PRO A 392 27.21 -11.54 -1.29
C PRO A 392 26.49 -12.46 -0.32
N THR A 393 25.28 -12.87 -0.69
CA THR A 393 24.54 -13.91 0.02
C THR A 393 25.41 -15.18 0.04
N PRO A 394 25.79 -15.73 1.21
CA PRO A 394 26.52 -16.99 1.25
C PRO A 394 25.62 -18.07 0.65
N GLY A 395 26.02 -18.65 -0.48
CA GLY A 395 25.26 -19.69 -1.20
C GLY A 395 25.00 -19.44 -2.68
N GLN A 396 25.44 -18.29 -3.23
CA GLN A 396 25.45 -18.08 -4.68
C GLN A 396 26.86 -17.78 -5.17
N SER A 397 27.71 -18.81 -5.16
CA SER A 397 28.95 -18.80 -5.91
C SER A 397 29.04 -20.08 -6.74
N VAL A 398 29.28 -19.88 -8.04
CA VAL A 398 29.68 -20.84 -9.06
C VAL A 398 28.55 -21.65 -9.73
N LEU A 399 27.93 -21.00 -10.72
CA LEU A 399 27.63 -21.60 -12.03
C LEU A 399 27.56 -20.45 -13.04
N ALA A 400 28.73 -19.82 -13.26
CA ALA A 400 28.97 -18.94 -14.39
C ALA A 400 29.86 -19.70 -15.39
N ALA A 401 29.51 -19.56 -16.67
CA ALA A 401 30.25 -19.98 -17.86
C ALA A 401 30.33 -21.49 -18.16
N GLY A 402 29.28 -22.03 -18.79
CA GLY A 402 29.44 -23.04 -19.84
C GLY A 402 29.55 -22.34 -21.20
N PRO A 403 30.26 -22.91 -22.20
CA PRO A 403 30.68 -22.19 -23.40
C PRO A 403 29.47 -21.72 -24.23
N GLU A 404 29.59 -20.53 -24.81
CA GLU A 404 28.69 -20.03 -25.84
C GLU A 404 28.57 -21.06 -26.96
N ILE A 405 27.40 -21.71 -27.05
CA ILE A 405 26.99 -22.42 -28.26
C ILE A 405 26.47 -21.33 -29.21
N PRO A 406 27.09 -21.11 -30.38
CA PRO A 406 26.58 -20.16 -31.34
C PRO A 406 25.17 -20.58 -31.78
N PRO A 407 24.25 -19.64 -32.05
CA PRO A 407 22.90 -19.97 -32.47
C PRO A 407 22.95 -20.81 -33.73
N THR A 408 22.30 -21.97 -33.69
CA THR A 408 22.06 -22.83 -34.83
C THR A 408 21.33 -22.00 -35.91
N PRO A 409 21.82 -21.91 -37.15
CA PRO A 409 21.10 -21.20 -38.19
C PRO A 409 19.76 -21.91 -38.44
N ALA A 410 18.69 -21.13 -38.50
CA ALA A 410 17.37 -21.61 -38.88
C ALA A 410 17.44 -22.33 -40.24
N PRO A 411 16.68 -23.41 -40.46
CA PRO A 411 16.69 -24.09 -41.74
C PRO A 411 16.21 -23.11 -42.83
N ALA A 412 17.08 -22.92 -43.82
CA ALA A 412 16.80 -22.13 -45.01
C ALA A 412 15.54 -22.70 -45.68
N GLN A 413 14.53 -21.84 -45.86
CA GLN A 413 13.46 -22.11 -46.80
C GLN A 413 14.08 -22.17 -48.18
N HIS A 414 14.02 -23.36 -48.80
CA HIS A 414 14.34 -23.57 -50.20
C HIS A 414 13.50 -22.62 -51.07
N SER A 415 14.15 -21.59 -51.62
CA SER A 415 13.76 -20.99 -52.89
C SER A 415 14.62 -21.64 -53.98
N PRO A 416 14.03 -22.32 -54.98
CA PRO A 416 14.79 -22.79 -56.12
C PRO A 416 14.89 -21.67 -57.15
N LEU A 417 16.11 -21.25 -57.49
CA LEU A 417 16.39 -20.49 -58.70
C LEU A 417 17.65 -21.04 -59.39
N GLY A 418 17.49 -21.37 -60.67
CA GLY A 418 18.57 -21.54 -61.65
C GLY A 418 19.03 -22.99 -61.87
N GLY A 419 19.02 -23.55 -63.09
CA GLY A 419 18.71 -22.97 -64.38
C GLY A 419 19.02 -23.95 -65.52
N HIS A 420 18.46 -23.67 -66.69
CA HIS A 420 18.82 -24.08 -68.05
C HIS A 420 17.74 -23.39 -68.92
N GLY A 421 17.98 -22.67 -70.01
CA GLY A 421 19.12 -22.37 -70.85
C GLY A 421 18.50 -21.81 -72.15
N ALA A 422 19.22 -20.91 -72.82
CA ALA A 422 19.05 -20.52 -74.23
C ALA A 422 17.72 -19.86 -74.68
N ALA A 423 17.84 -18.59 -75.08
CA ALA A 423 17.10 -17.98 -76.21
C ALA A 423 17.58 -18.64 -77.55
N PRO A 424 16.94 -18.51 -78.74
CA PRO A 424 16.43 -17.24 -79.28
C PRO A 424 15.14 -17.29 -80.16
N ASP A 425 14.69 -16.08 -80.52
CA ASP A 425 13.99 -15.66 -81.74
C ASP A 425 12.74 -16.42 -82.23
N ARG A 426 11.61 -15.69 -82.26
CA ARG A 426 10.90 -15.42 -83.53
C ARG A 426 9.94 -14.24 -83.46
N GLN A 427 9.97 -13.54 -84.57
CA GLN A 427 9.37 -12.29 -85.00
C GLN A 427 7.93 -12.48 -85.52
N SER A 428 7.23 -11.35 -85.73
CA SER A 428 6.01 -11.17 -86.55
C SER A 428 4.67 -11.55 -85.85
N ASP A 429 3.52 -10.91 -86.02
CA ASP A 429 3.08 -9.70 -86.75
C ASP A 429 1.58 -9.48 -86.42
N ARG A 430 1.03 -8.32 -86.80
CA ARG A 430 -0.41 -8.04 -87.12
C ARG A 430 -1.41 -7.88 -85.96
N THR A 431 -1.96 -6.67 -85.68
CA THR A 431 -3.02 -5.86 -86.37
C THR A 431 -4.47 -6.36 -86.24
N GLY A 432 -5.37 -5.44 -85.84
CA GLY A 432 -6.85 -5.51 -85.98
C GLY A 432 -7.58 -5.39 -84.63
N ALA A 433 -8.17 -4.27 -84.20
CA ALA A 433 -9.29 -3.44 -84.73
C ALA A 433 -10.70 -4.05 -84.51
N SER A 434 -11.61 -3.21 -83.96
CA SER A 434 -13.09 -3.30 -83.91
C SER A 434 -13.69 -4.44 -83.07
N ASP A 435 -14.86 -4.37 -82.43
CA ASP A 435 -15.94 -3.40 -82.27
C ASP A 435 -16.80 -3.93 -81.08
N ALA A 436 -17.29 -3.07 -80.20
CA ALA A 436 -18.70 -2.67 -80.06
C ALA A 436 -19.71 -3.72 -79.52
N ALA A 437 -20.47 -3.23 -78.53
CA ALA A 437 -21.91 -3.42 -78.31
C ALA A 437 -22.45 -4.58 -77.45
N GLY A 438 -23.39 -4.18 -76.58
CA GLY A 438 -24.44 -5.01 -75.95
C GLY A 438 -24.04 -5.52 -74.57
N GLY A 439 -24.76 -5.28 -73.48
CA GLY A 439 -26.11 -4.76 -73.28
C GLY A 439 -26.58 -5.25 -71.89
N ALA A 440 -27.48 -4.47 -71.28
CA ALA A 440 -28.13 -4.65 -69.98
C ALA A 440 -27.33 -4.25 -68.72
#